data_AF-A0A0F7S1D0-F1
#
_entry.id   AF-A0A0F7S1D0-F1
#
_cell.length_a   1.000
_cell.length_b   1.000
_cell.length_c   1.000
_cell.angle_alpha   90.00
_cell.angle_beta   90.00
_cell.angle_gamma   90.00
#
_symmetry.space_group_name_H-M   'P 1'
#
loop_
_entity.id
_entity.type
_entity.pdbx_description
1 polymer ?
#
loop_
_entity_poly.entity_id
_entity_poly.type
_entity_poly.pdbx_seq_one_letter_code
_entity_poly.pdbx_strand_id
1 'polypeptide(L)'
;MSLVNRLLPSDTTHHAGDSSAVLKTPFKPLSGLEGRKTPQQGQTTSSSTAADPTTAARRELRTRTLTELQQEVADMELILNERLKTHNAARQKQQLPDQQPEHIVAEYIALLTEYNKVKDSAQVVFDKIADIQQLPAKDIHAQYGVDEAD
;
A
#
# COMPACT_ATOMS: atom_id res chain seq x y z
N MET A 1 51.45 -30.90 -10.77
CA MET A 1 52.26 -30.20 -11.80
C MET A 1 51.32 -29.41 -12.70
N SER A 2 51.62 -28.11 -12.86
CA SER A 2 51.11 -27.09 -13.80
C SER A 2 49.59 -26.81 -13.84
N LEU A 3 49.09 -25.63 -13.42
CA LEU A 3 49.24 -24.25 -13.98
C LEU A 3 48.87 -24.23 -15.47
N VAL A 4 47.89 -23.46 -15.97
CA VAL A 4 47.79 -21.98 -16.10
C VAL A 4 46.33 -21.68 -16.54
N ASN A 5 45.51 -20.88 -15.85
CA ASN A 5 45.35 -19.42 -15.83
C ASN A 5 44.77 -18.76 -17.12
N ARG A 6 43.62 -18.06 -16.93
CA ARG A 6 43.09 -16.83 -17.57
C ARG A 6 43.26 -16.59 -19.09
N LEU A 7 42.16 -16.18 -19.75
CA LEU A 7 42.00 -14.80 -20.27
C LEU A 7 40.55 -14.51 -20.75
N LEU A 8 39.92 -13.52 -20.13
CA LEU A 8 38.92 -12.65 -20.78
C LEU A 8 39.65 -11.74 -21.78
N PRO A 9 38.91 -11.18 -22.75
CA PRO A 9 38.99 -9.74 -22.95
C PRO A 9 37.62 -9.07 -22.94
N SER A 10 37.60 -7.97 -22.19
CA SER A 10 36.58 -6.93 -22.17
C SER A 10 36.66 -6.00 -23.39
N ASP A 11 35.65 -5.13 -23.49
CA ASP A 11 35.58 -3.89 -24.25
C ASP A 11 35.05 -3.91 -25.69
N THR A 12 33.78 -3.50 -25.81
CA THR A 12 33.43 -2.34 -26.63
C THR A 12 32.44 -1.47 -25.88
N THR A 13 32.94 -0.35 -25.36
CA THR A 13 32.18 0.86 -25.03
C THR A 13 32.06 1.72 -26.29
N HIS A 14 30.92 2.41 -26.44
CA HIS A 14 30.61 3.63 -27.22
C HIS A 14 29.11 3.54 -27.59
N HIS A 15 28.28 4.57 -27.48
CA HIS A 15 28.37 5.89 -26.89
C HIS A 15 26.93 6.43 -26.81
N ALA A 16 26.69 7.30 -25.83
CA ALA A 16 25.64 8.32 -25.73
C ALA A 16 24.56 8.36 -26.83
N GLY A 17 23.32 8.17 -26.40
CA GLY A 17 22.12 8.38 -27.21
C GLY A 17 20.97 8.85 -26.33
N ASP A 18 21.14 10.03 -25.75
CA ASP A 18 20.11 10.83 -25.12
C ASP A 18 18.85 10.85 -26.02
N SER A 19 17.73 10.33 -25.52
CA SER A 19 16.43 10.47 -26.17
C SER A 19 15.37 10.53 -25.08
N SER A 20 15.46 11.64 -24.34
CA SER A 20 14.35 12.53 -24.03
C SER A 20 13.29 12.51 -25.15
N ALA A 21 12.44 11.48 -25.15
CA ALA A 21 11.15 11.50 -25.81
C ALA A 21 10.19 12.27 -24.90
N VAL A 22 10.51 13.55 -24.72
CA VAL A 22 9.55 14.58 -24.35
C VAL A 22 8.38 14.41 -25.31
N LEU A 23 7.23 14.03 -24.77
CA LEU A 23 5.93 14.16 -25.44
C LEU A 23 5.77 15.63 -25.84
N LYS A 24 6.31 15.96 -27.02
CA LYS A 24 6.15 17.24 -27.72
C LYS A 24 4.75 17.26 -28.32
N THR A 25 3.74 17.30 -27.48
CA THR A 25 2.45 17.85 -27.88
C THR A 25 2.52 19.35 -27.64
N PRO A 26 2.43 20.21 -28.66
CA PRO A 26 2.25 21.63 -28.41
C PRO A 26 0.91 21.80 -27.68
N PHE A 27 0.96 22.22 -26.41
CA PHE A 27 -0.21 22.73 -25.72
C PHE A 27 -0.77 23.88 -26.56
N LYS A 28 -1.96 23.70 -27.12
CA LYS A 28 -2.76 24.80 -27.66
C LYS A 28 -3.23 25.61 -26.45
N PRO A 29 -2.83 26.88 -26.27
CA PRO A 29 -3.47 27.72 -25.28
C PRO A 29 -4.92 27.94 -25.72
N LEU A 30 -5.90 27.61 -24.87
CA LEU A 30 -7.30 28.01 -25.06
C LEU A 30 -7.41 29.52 -24.80
N SER A 31 -6.87 30.31 -25.71
CA SER A 31 -7.12 31.75 -25.78
C SER A 31 -8.37 31.97 -26.62
N GLY A 32 -9.45 32.45 -25.99
CA GLY A 32 -10.56 33.11 -26.68
C GLY A 32 -11.86 32.34 -26.84
N LEU A 33 -12.45 31.84 -25.74
CA LEU A 33 -13.91 31.61 -25.66
C LEU A 33 -14.53 32.66 -24.73
N GLU A 34 -14.40 33.92 -25.15
CA GLU A 34 -15.24 35.02 -24.67
C GLU A 34 -16.63 34.86 -25.30
N GLY A 35 -17.67 34.71 -24.48
CA GLY A 35 -19.04 35.02 -24.90
C GLY A 35 -20.13 34.00 -24.57
N ARG A 36 -20.43 33.77 -23.30
CA ARG A 36 -21.84 33.57 -22.89
C ARG A 36 -22.12 34.16 -21.51
N LYS A 37 -22.77 35.33 -21.51
CA LYS A 37 -23.32 36.02 -20.33
C LYS A 37 -24.51 35.25 -19.77
N THR A 38 -24.52 34.96 -18.46
CA THR A 38 -25.62 35.15 -17.46
C THR A 38 -25.23 34.58 -16.08
N PRO A 39 -25.85 35.03 -14.96
CA PRO A 39 -25.08 35.62 -13.86
C PRO A 39 -24.97 34.78 -12.56
N GLN A 40 -23.85 34.99 -11.87
CA GLN A 40 -23.72 35.25 -10.43
C GLN A 40 -24.32 34.25 -9.43
N GLN A 41 -23.46 33.40 -8.84
CA GLN A 41 -23.58 33.02 -7.42
C GLN A 41 -22.22 32.60 -6.81
N GLY A 42 -21.77 33.39 -5.85
CA GLY A 42 -21.10 32.95 -4.62
C GLY A 42 -19.84 32.09 -4.71
N GLN A 43 -18.70 32.74 -4.86
CA GLN A 43 -17.37 32.19 -4.60
C GLN A 43 -17.08 32.19 -3.09
N THR A 44 -16.98 31.01 -2.47
CA THR A 44 -16.08 30.77 -1.33
C THR A 44 -15.34 29.47 -1.59
N THR A 45 -14.26 29.57 -2.36
CA THR A 45 -13.23 28.54 -2.44
C THR A 45 -12.47 28.54 -1.11
N SER A 46 -12.89 27.70 -0.17
CA SER A 46 -12.01 27.22 0.90
C SER A 46 -10.97 26.34 0.24
N SER A 47 -9.85 26.94 -0.18
CA SER A 47 -8.64 26.20 -0.53
C SER A 47 -8.13 25.55 0.75
N SER A 48 -8.62 24.35 1.07
CA SER A 48 -7.88 23.44 1.90
C SER A 48 -6.61 23.09 1.12
N THR A 49 -5.52 23.78 1.41
CA THR A 49 -4.19 23.23 1.20
C THR A 49 -4.17 21.91 1.96
N ALA A 50 -4.47 20.81 1.26
CA ALA A 50 -4.12 19.48 1.68
C ALA A 50 -2.59 19.50 1.83
N ALA A 51 -2.14 19.76 3.05
CA ALA A 51 -0.74 19.63 3.40
C ALA A 51 -0.40 18.16 3.13
N ASP A 52 0.40 17.93 2.09
CA ASP A 52 0.95 16.61 1.83
C ASP A 52 1.67 16.16 3.13
N PRO A 53 1.22 15.06 3.77
CA PRO A 53 1.72 14.63 5.08
C PRO A 53 3.23 14.42 5.07
N THR A 54 3.78 14.14 3.89
CA THR A 54 5.21 13.96 3.64
C THR A 54 6.01 15.25 3.86
N THR A 55 5.47 16.40 3.46
CA THR A 55 6.13 17.71 3.67
C THR A 55 6.06 18.18 5.12
N ALA A 56 4.95 17.90 5.81
CA ALA A 56 4.79 18.23 7.22
C ALA A 56 5.75 17.40 8.09
N ALA A 57 5.79 16.08 7.90
CA ALA A 57 6.71 15.19 8.59
C ALA A 57 8.18 15.55 8.34
N ARG A 58 8.55 15.88 7.09
CA ARG A 58 9.91 16.36 6.76
C ARG A 58 10.30 17.65 7.48
N ARG A 59 9.34 18.53 7.77
CA ARG A 59 9.60 19.80 8.44
C ARG A 59 9.81 19.60 9.93
N GLU A 60 9.00 18.74 10.56
CA GLU A 60 9.15 18.35 11.97
C GLU A 60 10.47 17.61 12.25
N LEU A 61 10.88 16.72 11.34
CA LEU A 61 12.17 16.02 11.44
C LEU A 61 13.37 16.97 11.38
N ARG A 62 13.27 18.10 10.67
CA ARG A 62 14.33 19.12 10.60
C ARG A 62 14.45 19.97 11.86
N THR A 63 13.41 20.02 12.68
CA THR A 63 13.40 20.79 13.92
C THR A 63 13.83 19.97 15.14
N ARG A 64 13.81 18.64 15.05
CA ARG A 64 14.22 17.73 16.13
C ARG A 64 15.74 17.58 16.17
N THR A 65 16.28 17.50 17.38
CA THR A 65 17.71 17.22 17.57
C THR A 65 18.01 15.73 17.40
N LEU A 66 19.26 15.38 17.07
CA LEU A 66 19.67 13.97 16.96
C LEU A 66 19.42 13.19 18.26
N THR A 67 19.65 13.83 19.41
CA THR A 67 19.43 13.25 20.73
C THR A 67 17.96 12.97 21.01
N GLU A 68 17.06 13.87 20.60
CA GLU A 68 15.61 13.64 20.73
C GLU A 68 15.16 12.45 19.88
N LEU A 69 15.65 12.35 18.63
CA LEU A 69 15.33 11.23 17.74
C LEU A 69 15.86 9.89 18.29
N GLN A 70 17.07 9.88 18.87
CA GLN A 70 17.62 8.69 19.50
C GLN A 70 16.80 8.25 20.72
N GLN A 71 16.36 9.21 21.53
CA GLN A 71 15.50 8.92 22.67
C GLN A 71 14.14 8.35 22.21
N GLU A 72 13.53 8.95 21.19
CA GLU A 72 12.26 8.47 20.64
C GLU A 72 12.36 7.04 20.07
N VAL A 73 13.46 6.72 19.39
CA VAL A 73 13.71 5.35 18.91
C VAL A 73 13.84 4.38 20.08
N ALA A 74 14.60 4.73 21.13
CA ALA A 74 14.76 3.90 22.31
C ALA A 74 13.41 3.66 23.03
N ASP A 75 12.59 4.69 23.16
CA ASP A 75 11.26 4.60 23.75
C ASP A 75 10.34 3.69 22.91
N MET A 76 10.39 3.81 21.58
CA MET A 76 9.63 2.95 20.67
C MET A 76 10.08 1.49 20.72
N GLU A 77 11.38 1.23 20.78
CA GLU A 77 11.94 -0.12 20.94
C GLU A 77 11.50 -0.75 22.25
N LEU A 78 11.46 0.01 23.34
CA LEU A 78 10.96 -0.46 24.63
C LEU A 78 9.50 -0.92 24.52
N ILE A 79 8.63 -0.09 23.93
CA ILE A 79 7.21 -0.41 23.75
C ILE A 79 7.03 -1.67 22.90
N LEU A 80 7.78 -1.81 21.80
CA LEU A 80 7.70 -2.98 20.94
C LEU A 80 8.12 -4.26 21.66
N ASN A 81 9.21 -4.20 22.43
CA ASN A 81 9.69 -5.34 23.21
C ASN A 81 8.70 -5.77 24.30
N GLU A 82 8.07 -4.81 25.01
CA GLU A 82 7.04 -5.12 26.01
C GLU A 82 5.80 -5.78 25.39
N ARG A 83 5.36 -5.29 24.23
CA ARG A 83 4.24 -5.87 23.49
C ARG A 83 4.57 -7.28 22.99
N LEU A 84 5.75 -7.49 22.42
CA LEU A 84 6.20 -8.80 21.95
C LEU A 84 6.27 -9.81 23.11
N LYS A 85 6.81 -9.38 24.26
CA LYS A 85 6.86 -10.19 25.47
C LYS A 85 5.46 -10.61 25.94
N THR A 86 4.51 -9.67 25.95
CA THR A 86 3.12 -9.95 26.35
C THR A 86 2.45 -10.94 25.39
N HIS A 87 2.65 -10.76 24.08
CA HIS A 87 2.16 -11.67 23.05
C HIS A 87 2.71 -13.09 23.22
N ASN A 88 4.03 -13.23 23.35
CA ASN A 88 4.67 -14.54 23.51
C ASN A 88 4.31 -15.20 24.85
N ALA A 89 4.12 -14.43 25.93
CA ALA A 89 3.60 -14.98 27.18
C ALA A 89 2.18 -15.55 27.03
N ALA A 90 1.31 -14.94 26.20
CA ALA A 90 -0.02 -15.49 25.90
C ALA A 90 0.08 -16.78 25.08
N ARG A 91 0.98 -16.84 24.10
CA ARG A 91 1.28 -18.04 23.30
C ARG A 91 1.78 -19.20 24.16
N GLN A 92 2.70 -18.93 25.09
CA GLN A 92 3.24 -19.95 25.99
C GLN A 92 2.17 -20.58 26.90
N LYS A 93 1.17 -19.80 27.36
CA LYS A 93 0.01 -20.34 28.09
C LYS A 93 -0.80 -21.33 27.26
N GLN A 94 -0.75 -21.20 25.93
CA GLN A 94 -1.39 -22.09 24.97
C GLN A 94 -0.44 -23.17 24.45
N GLN A 95 0.76 -23.30 25.02
CA GLN A 95 1.82 -24.22 24.57
C GLN A 95 2.26 -24.00 23.12
N LEU A 96 2.10 -22.78 22.62
CA LEU A 96 2.57 -22.36 21.30
C LEU A 96 4.00 -21.80 21.40
N PRO A 97 4.84 -21.97 20.36
CA PRO A 97 6.20 -21.44 20.37
C PRO A 97 6.22 -19.91 20.40
N ASP A 98 7.36 -19.30 20.68
CA ASP A 98 7.49 -17.85 20.57
C ASP A 98 7.44 -17.40 19.10
N GLN A 99 6.88 -16.23 18.86
CA GLN A 99 6.81 -15.62 17.53
C GLN A 99 7.62 -14.33 17.49
N GLN A 100 8.16 -14.03 16.32
CA GLN A 100 8.86 -12.76 16.04
C GLN A 100 7.92 -11.81 15.30
N PRO A 101 8.10 -10.48 15.43
CA PRO A 101 7.22 -9.49 14.81
C PRO A 101 6.99 -9.70 13.31
N GLU A 102 8.05 -10.05 12.57
CA GLU A 102 8.00 -10.26 11.13
C GLU A 102 7.09 -11.43 10.77
N HIS A 103 7.15 -12.51 11.55
CA HIS A 103 6.30 -13.68 11.35
C HIS A 103 4.84 -13.39 11.69
N ILE A 104 4.57 -12.59 12.73
CA ILE A 104 3.20 -12.19 13.10
C ILE A 104 2.57 -11.40 11.95
N VAL A 105 3.29 -10.42 11.41
CA VAL A 105 2.80 -9.60 10.29
C VAL A 105 2.63 -10.45 9.03
N ALA A 106 3.59 -11.33 8.71
CA ALA A 106 3.51 -12.19 7.55
C ALA A 106 2.32 -13.15 7.60
N GLU A 107 2.06 -13.76 8.76
CA GLU A 107 0.91 -14.64 8.98
C GLU A 107 -0.41 -13.87 8.82
N TYR A 108 -0.48 -12.67 9.39
CA TYR A 108 -1.66 -11.82 9.25
C TYR A 108 -1.94 -11.42 7.80
N ILE A 109 -0.91 -11.02 7.04
CA ILE A 109 -1.03 -10.70 5.61
C ILE A 109 -1.49 -11.93 4.82
N ALA A 110 -0.91 -13.10 5.10
CA ALA A 110 -1.29 -14.34 4.43
C ALA A 110 -2.77 -14.66 4.67
N LEU A 111 -3.22 -14.60 5.92
CA LEU A 111 -4.60 -14.90 6.30
C LEU A 111 -5.60 -13.92 5.65
N LEU A 112 -5.30 -12.63 5.64
CA LEU A 112 -6.12 -11.61 4.96
C LEU A 112 -6.19 -11.85 3.47
N THR A 113 -5.06 -12.19 2.84
CA THR A 113 -5.00 -12.46 1.41
C THR A 113 -5.81 -13.70 1.06
N GLU A 114 -5.70 -14.75 1.87
CA GLU A 114 -6.47 -15.98 1.69
C GLU A 114 -7.97 -15.74 1.88
N TYR A 115 -8.35 -15.03 2.94
CA TYR A 115 -9.74 -14.64 3.17
C TYR A 115 -10.32 -13.89 1.96
N ASN A 116 -9.65 -12.83 1.49
CA ASN A 116 -10.12 -12.06 0.33
C ASN A 116 -10.25 -12.93 -0.91
N LYS A 117 -9.27 -13.79 -1.18
CA LYS A 117 -9.31 -14.70 -2.32
C LYS A 117 -10.51 -15.65 -2.26
N VAL A 118 -10.77 -16.24 -1.08
CA VAL A 118 -11.90 -17.16 -0.89
C VAL A 118 -13.22 -16.41 -1.00
N LYS A 119 -13.34 -15.24 -0.37
CA LYS A 119 -14.53 -14.38 -0.46
C LYS A 119 -14.85 -13.99 -1.89
N ASP A 120 -13.88 -13.49 -2.64
CA ASP A 120 -14.07 -13.11 -4.04
C ASP A 120 -14.47 -14.31 -4.90
N SER A 121 -13.86 -15.48 -4.66
CA SER A 121 -14.19 -16.70 -5.40
C SER A 121 -15.61 -17.20 -5.08
N ALA A 122 -16.00 -17.15 -3.81
CA ALA A 122 -17.33 -17.54 -3.35
C ALA A 122 -18.40 -16.60 -3.93
N GLN A 123 -18.16 -15.29 -3.92
CA GLN A 123 -19.07 -14.31 -4.52
C GLN A 123 -19.35 -14.64 -5.99
N VAL A 124 -18.31 -14.92 -6.78
CA VAL A 124 -18.47 -15.29 -8.20
C VAL A 124 -19.31 -16.57 -8.37
N VAL A 125 -19.18 -17.54 -7.46
CA VAL A 125 -19.97 -18.77 -7.50
C VAL A 125 -21.42 -18.49 -7.12
N PHE A 126 -21.67 -17.72 -6.07
CA PHE A 126 -23.01 -17.37 -5.61
C PHE A 126 -23.76 -16.53 -6.66
N ASP A 127 -23.11 -15.57 -7.31
CA ASP A 127 -23.70 -14.79 -8.39
C ASP A 127 -24.15 -15.70 -9.55
N LYS A 128 -23.32 -16.67 -9.94
CA LYS A 128 -23.68 -17.65 -10.99
C LYS A 128 -24.85 -18.55 -10.58
N ILE A 129 -24.90 -18.96 -9.32
CA ILE A 129 -26.00 -19.78 -8.81
C ILE A 129 -27.29 -18.95 -8.80
N ALA A 130 -27.24 -17.70 -8.35
CA ALA A 130 -28.34 -16.75 -8.38
C ALA A 130 -28.88 -16.56 -9.80
N ASP A 131 -27.99 -16.37 -10.78
CA ASP A 131 -28.35 -16.24 -12.19
C ASP A 131 -29.03 -17.50 -12.75
N ILE A 132 -28.49 -18.69 -12.45
CA ILE A 132 -29.06 -19.97 -12.92
C ILE A 132 -30.43 -20.22 -12.29
N GLN A 133 -30.57 -19.94 -10.99
CA GLN A 133 -31.80 -20.17 -10.25
C GLN A 133 -32.82 -19.04 -10.39
N GLN A 134 -32.42 -17.91 -10.98
CA GLN A 134 -33.23 -16.69 -11.07
C GLN A 134 -33.71 -16.22 -9.68
N LEU A 135 -32.82 -16.31 -8.69
CA LEU A 135 -33.05 -15.87 -7.32
C LEU A 135 -32.14 -14.69 -6.98
N PRO A 136 -32.55 -13.79 -6.06
CA PRO A 136 -31.66 -12.76 -5.52
C PRO A 136 -30.41 -13.37 -4.85
N ALA A 137 -29.24 -12.77 -5.04
CA ALA A 137 -27.98 -13.24 -4.44
C ALA A 137 -28.06 -13.38 -2.91
N LYS A 138 -28.81 -12.48 -2.25
CA LYS A 138 -29.08 -12.54 -0.81
C LYS A 138 -29.72 -13.86 -0.36
N ASP A 139 -30.63 -14.42 -1.17
CA ASP A 139 -31.32 -15.66 -0.83
C ASP A 139 -30.38 -16.87 -0.99
N ILE A 140 -29.45 -16.80 -1.95
CA ILE A 140 -28.38 -17.79 -2.11
C ILE A 140 -27.40 -17.73 -0.93
N HIS A 141 -26.98 -16.54 -0.51
CA HIS A 141 -26.07 -16.37 0.63
C HIS A 141 -26.69 -16.94 1.91
N ALA A 142 -27.96 -16.63 2.19
CA ALA A 142 -28.69 -17.17 3.33
C ALA A 142 -28.84 -18.71 3.28
N GLN A 143 -29.02 -19.28 2.08
CA GLN A 143 -29.11 -20.73 1.90
C GLN A 143 -27.80 -21.45 2.29
N TYR A 144 -26.65 -20.82 2.08
CA TYR A 144 -25.33 -21.35 2.45
C TYR A 144 -24.84 -20.86 3.82
N GLY A 145 -25.66 -20.11 4.57
CA GLY A 145 -25.36 -19.63 5.91
C GLY A 145 -24.26 -18.56 5.95
N VAL A 146 -24.15 -17.76 4.89
CA VAL A 146 -23.22 -16.62 4.81
C VAL A 146 -24.01 -15.32 4.93
N ASP A 147 -23.62 -14.44 5.85
CA ASP A 147 -24.21 -13.11 5.97
C ASP A 147 -23.38 -12.08 5.18
N GLU A 148 -23.96 -10.93 4.80
CA GLU A 148 -23.20 -9.86 4.10
C GLU A 148 -22.05 -9.26 4.92
N ALA A 149 -22.04 -9.50 6.23
CA ALA A 149 -20.98 -9.06 7.12
C ALA A 149 -19.75 -9.99 7.12
N ASP A 150 -19.87 -11.20 6.57
CA ASP A 150 -18.81 -12.22 6.49
C ASP A 150 -17.93 -12.08 5.25
#